data_AF-A0A9X6AGT3-F1
#
_entry.id   AF-A0A9X6AGT3-F1
#
_cell.length_a   1.000
_cell.length_b   1.000
_cell.length_c   1.000
_cell.angle_alpha   90.00
_cell.angle_beta   90.00
_cell.angle_gamma   90.00
#
_symmetry.space_group_name_H-M   'P 1'
#
loop_
_entity.id
_entity.type
_entity.pdbx_description
1 polymer ?
#
loop_
_entity_poly.entity_id
_entity_poly.type
_entity_poly.pdbx_seq_one_letter_code
_entity_poly.pdbx_strand_id
1 'polypeptide(L)'
;MHRAGWRVVYQEHARAWTEAPSSLKQLWSQRYRWSYGTMQALWKHRKSLTDKGPSGRFGRIGMPLVVIFQIITPVLAPLIDVFTVYSMIFVDFWASLLAWLAVLVVQLVCAAYAFRLDREKYRYLAMLPLQQLAYRQMMYLVLIHSSVTALTGGRLRWQKLKRTGEVGTPAGVS
;
A
#
# COMPACT_ATOMS: atom_id res chain seq x y z
N MET A 1 7.93 -18.35 -13.29
CA MET A 1 8.91 -17.51 -14.01
C MET A 1 10.27 -17.54 -13.32
N HIS A 2 10.47 -16.90 -12.16
CA HIS A 2 11.79 -16.95 -11.47
C HIS A 2 12.28 -18.36 -11.11
N ARG A 3 11.40 -19.28 -10.72
CA ARG A 3 11.76 -20.70 -10.51
C ARG A 3 12.21 -21.43 -11.77
N ALA A 4 11.75 -20.97 -12.93
CA ALA A 4 12.08 -21.53 -14.24
C ALA A 4 13.22 -20.74 -14.92
N GLY A 5 13.98 -19.92 -14.17
CA GLY A 5 15.13 -19.17 -14.68
C GLY A 5 14.80 -17.86 -15.40
N TRP A 6 13.52 -17.54 -15.60
CA TRP A 6 13.10 -16.32 -16.30
C TRP A 6 13.24 -15.07 -15.43
N ARG A 7 13.66 -13.96 -16.04
CA ARG A 7 13.81 -12.65 -15.40
C ARG A 7 12.62 -11.75 -15.74
N VAL A 8 12.07 -11.11 -14.73
CA VAL A 8 11.10 -10.02 -14.89
C VAL A 8 11.89 -8.73 -15.00
N VAL A 9 11.65 -7.94 -16.05
CA VAL A 9 12.31 -6.66 -16.30
C VAL A 9 11.26 -5.56 -16.20
N TYR A 10 11.58 -4.48 -15.50
CA TYR A 10 10.72 -3.31 -15.41
C TYR A 10 10.95 -2.43 -16.65
N GLN A 11 9.87 -1.97 -17.27
CA GLN A 11 9.92 -1.06 -18.41
C GLN A 11 9.25 0.27 -18.04
N GLU A 12 10.07 1.30 -17.85
CA GLU A 12 9.64 2.61 -17.34
C GLU A 12 8.65 3.32 -18.26
N HIS A 13 8.77 3.14 -19.59
CA HIS A 13 7.95 3.83 -20.57
C HIS A 13 6.69 3.07 -21.01
N ALA A 14 6.39 1.92 -20.40
CA ALA A 14 5.17 1.19 -20.71
C ALA A 14 3.94 1.93 -20.18
N ARG A 15 3.06 2.40 -21.08
CA ARG A 15 1.84 3.14 -20.72
C ARG A 15 0.63 2.21 -20.76
N ALA A 16 -0.12 2.18 -19.66
CA ALA A 16 -1.40 1.49 -19.57
C ALA A 16 -2.48 2.48 -19.14
N TRP A 17 -3.55 2.61 -19.94
CA TRP A 17 -4.69 3.45 -19.61
C TRP A 17 -5.66 2.67 -18.73
N THR A 18 -5.97 3.19 -17.55
CA THR A 18 -6.86 2.54 -16.58
C THR A 18 -7.89 3.53 -16.04
N GLU A 19 -9.09 3.03 -15.77
CA GLU A 19 -10.11 3.79 -15.04
C GLU A 19 -9.75 3.86 -13.56
N ALA A 20 -9.69 5.07 -13.00
CA ALA A 20 -9.56 5.26 -11.56
C ALA A 20 -10.91 5.01 -10.85
N PRO A 21 -10.92 4.51 -9.61
CA PRO A 21 -12.16 4.35 -8.86
C PRO A 21 -12.82 5.72 -8.61
N SER A 22 -14.10 5.85 -8.95
CA SER A 22 -14.87 7.10 -8.80
C SER A 22 -15.56 7.21 -7.44
N SER A 23 -15.49 6.17 -6.61
CA SER A 23 -16.11 6.15 -5.28
C SER A 23 -15.26 5.45 -4.22
N LEU A 24 -15.43 5.86 -2.96
CA LEU A 24 -14.76 5.24 -1.80
C LEU A 24 -15.06 3.75 -1.70
N LYS A 25 -16.28 3.30 -2.05
CA LYS A 25 -16.64 1.88 -2.06
C LYS A 25 -15.81 1.08 -3.07
N GLN A 26 -15.62 1.62 -4.28
CA GLN A 26 -14.77 0.98 -5.29
C GLN A 26 -13.30 0.97 -4.86
N LEU A 27 -12.82 2.09 -4.29
CA LEU A 27 -11.46 2.18 -3.77
C LEU A 27 -11.22 1.17 -2.64
N TRP A 28 -12.16 1.03 -1.70
CA TRP A 28 -12.13 0.02 -0.65
C TRP A 28 -12.03 -1.39 -1.22
N SER A 29 -12.94 -1.76 -2.13
CA SER A 29 -12.94 -3.06 -2.79
C SER A 29 -11.62 -3.36 -3.50
N GLN A 30 -11.03 -2.36 -4.16
CA GLN A 30 -9.72 -2.49 -4.80
C GLN A 30 -8.61 -2.74 -3.79
N ARG A 31 -8.49 -1.89 -2.76
CA ARG A 31 -7.42 -2.01 -1.75
C ARG A 31 -7.53 -3.29 -0.93
N TYR A 32 -8.75 -3.73 -0.64
CA TYR A 32 -9.02 -5.01 0.02
C TYR A 32 -8.53 -6.18 -0.84
N ARG A 33 -8.86 -6.19 -2.14
CA ARG A 33 -8.37 -7.21 -3.08
C ARG A 33 -6.85 -7.23 -3.20
N TRP A 34 -6.20 -6.07 -3.21
CA TRP A 34 -4.73 -5.97 -3.30
C TRP A 34 -4.05 -6.48 -2.03
N SER A 35 -4.55 -6.08 -0.87
CA SER A 35 -4.00 -6.49 0.43
C SER A 35 -4.18 -8.00 0.63
N TYR A 36 -5.42 -8.49 0.47
CA TYR A 36 -5.71 -9.92 0.57
C TYR A 36 -4.97 -10.75 -0.48
N GLY A 37 -4.93 -10.29 -1.73
CA GLY A 37 -4.21 -10.97 -2.82
C GLY A 37 -2.70 -11.08 -2.56
N THR A 38 -2.10 -10.06 -1.94
CA THR A 38 -0.70 -10.08 -1.51
C THR A 38 -0.47 -11.16 -0.45
N MET A 39 -1.32 -11.20 0.58
CA MET A 39 -1.26 -12.24 1.62
C MET A 39 -1.44 -13.65 1.03
N GLN A 40 -2.38 -13.83 0.10
CA GLN A 40 -2.60 -15.10 -0.58
C GLN A 40 -1.41 -15.52 -1.43
N ALA A 41 -0.78 -14.58 -2.14
CA ALA A 41 0.43 -14.83 -2.93
C ALA A 41 1.60 -15.24 -2.03
N LEU A 42 1.83 -14.52 -0.92
CA LEU A 42 2.84 -14.88 0.08
C LEU A 42 2.61 -16.30 0.62
N TRP A 43 1.37 -16.64 0.99
CA TRP A 43 1.05 -17.98 1.49
C TRP A 43 1.27 -19.08 0.45
N LYS A 44 0.83 -18.86 -0.79
CA LYS A 44 0.99 -19.81 -1.91
C LYS A 44 2.46 -20.02 -2.24
N HIS A 45 3.28 -18.97 -2.15
CA HIS A 45 4.69 -19.00 -2.52
C HIS A 45 5.64 -19.11 -1.33
N ARG A 46 5.16 -19.35 -0.11
CA ARG A 46 5.98 -19.47 1.11
C ARG A 46 7.18 -20.41 1.00
N LYS A 47 7.07 -21.48 0.20
CA LYS A 47 8.18 -22.42 -0.08
C LYS A 47 9.38 -21.77 -0.79
N SER A 48 9.21 -20.61 -1.43
CA SER A 48 10.32 -19.88 -2.05
C SER A 48 11.27 -19.24 -1.03
N LEU A 49 10.96 -19.25 0.26
CA LEU A 49 11.91 -18.97 1.33
C LEU A 49 12.99 -20.06 1.47
N THR A 50 12.62 -21.31 1.17
CA THR A 50 13.50 -22.50 1.30
C THR A 50 14.04 -22.99 -0.03
N ASP A 51 13.57 -22.45 -1.16
CA ASP A 51 14.04 -22.84 -2.49
C ASP A 51 15.53 -22.49 -2.69
N LYS A 52 16.26 -23.39 -3.37
CA LYS A 52 17.64 -23.14 -3.84
C LYS A 52 17.59 -22.46 -5.21
N GLY A 53 18.52 -21.53 -5.48
CA GLY A 53 18.64 -20.81 -6.77
C GLY A 53 18.05 -19.38 -6.78
N PRO A 54 17.89 -18.76 -7.98
CA PRO A 54 17.50 -17.35 -8.13
C PRO A 54 16.16 -16.98 -7.48
N SER A 55 15.18 -17.90 -7.54
CA SER A 55 13.88 -17.73 -6.89
C SER A 55 13.98 -17.72 -5.35
N GLY A 56 14.93 -18.45 -4.80
CA GLY A 56 15.21 -18.50 -3.37
C GLY A 56 15.78 -17.19 -2.82
N ARG A 57 16.66 -16.53 -3.59
CA ARG A 57 17.23 -15.22 -3.20
C ARG A 57 16.15 -14.14 -3.19
N PHE A 58 15.31 -14.11 -4.23
CA PHE A 58 14.17 -13.20 -4.28
C PHE A 58 13.19 -13.47 -3.14
N GLY A 59 12.86 -14.73 -2.88
CA GLY A 59 11.94 -15.08 -1.79
C GLY A 59 12.46 -14.65 -0.42
N ARG A 60 13.73 -14.94 -0.10
CA ARG A 60 14.33 -14.66 1.21
C ARG A 60 14.51 -13.18 1.54
N ILE A 61 14.64 -12.31 0.53
CA ILE A 61 14.75 -10.86 0.75
C ILE A 61 13.39 -10.19 0.53
N GLY A 62 12.75 -10.46 -0.61
CA GLY A 62 11.52 -9.81 -1.03
C GLY A 62 10.32 -10.16 -0.13
N MET A 63 10.13 -11.44 0.24
CA MET A 63 8.95 -11.80 1.04
C MET A 63 8.98 -11.21 2.45
N PRO A 64 10.09 -11.29 3.23
CA PRO A 64 10.14 -10.65 4.53
C PRO A 64 9.92 -9.14 4.46
N LEU A 65 10.51 -8.46 3.47
CA LEU A 65 10.28 -7.02 3.27
C LEU A 65 8.80 -6.72 2.99
N VAL A 66 8.14 -7.51 2.12
CA VAL A 66 6.71 -7.34 1.87
C VAL A 66 5.89 -7.60 3.14
N VAL A 67 6.19 -8.66 3.90
CA VAL A 67 5.48 -8.95 5.16
C VAL A 67 5.64 -7.83 6.17
N ILE A 68 6.87 -7.37 6.39
CA ILE A 68 7.17 -6.31 7.35
C ILE A 68 6.47 -5.01 6.93
N PHE A 69 6.76 -4.51 5.73
CA PHE A 69 6.32 -3.17 5.32
C PHE A 69 4.87 -3.09 4.84
N GLN A 70 4.32 -4.16 4.23
CA GLN A 70 2.95 -4.13 3.70
C GLN A 70 1.91 -4.75 4.63
N ILE A 71 2.32 -5.54 5.63
CA ILE A 71 1.39 -6.20 6.55
C ILE A 71 1.64 -5.78 7.99
N ILE A 72 2.83 -6.03 8.54
CA ILE A 72 3.09 -5.82 9.98
C ILE A 72 3.06 -4.33 10.32
N THR A 73 3.86 -3.51 9.65
CA THR A 73 3.98 -2.08 9.94
C THR A 73 2.62 -1.37 9.87
N PRO A 74 1.79 -1.52 8.82
CA PRO A 74 0.54 -0.78 8.77
C PRO A 74 -0.57 -1.38 9.65
N VAL A 75 -0.51 -2.66 10.06
CA VAL A 75 -1.40 -3.22 11.10
C VAL A 75 -1.06 -2.67 12.48
N LEU A 76 0.22 -2.42 12.76
CA LEU A 76 0.67 -1.87 14.04
C LEU A 76 0.59 -0.34 14.11
N ALA A 77 0.60 0.35 12.97
CA ALA A 77 0.56 1.81 12.90
C ALA A 77 -0.59 2.48 13.69
N PRO A 78 -1.84 1.95 13.72
CA PRO A 78 -2.90 2.50 14.56
C PRO A 78 -2.56 2.55 16.05
N LEU A 79 -1.75 1.61 16.54
CA LEU A 79 -1.32 1.60 17.95
C LEU A 79 -0.43 2.81 18.27
N ILE A 80 0.43 3.20 17.33
CA ILE A 80 1.27 4.40 17.47
C ILE A 80 0.39 5.65 17.56
N ASP A 81 -0.65 5.75 16.73
CA ASP A 81 -1.60 6.86 16.78
C ASP A 81 -2.33 6.89 18.15
N VAL A 82 -2.80 5.74 18.64
CA VAL A 82 -3.45 5.63 19.96
C VAL A 82 -2.50 6.03 21.09
N PHE A 83 -1.26 5.54 21.08
CA PHE A 83 -0.27 5.88 22.11
C PHE A 83 0.12 7.36 22.06
N THR A 84 0.17 7.96 20.87
CA THR A 84 0.43 9.40 20.72
C THR A 84 -0.70 10.22 21.33
N VAL A 85 -1.96 9.87 21.04
CA VAL A 85 -3.13 10.54 21.62
C VAL A 85 -3.20 10.35 23.14
N TYR A 86 -2.96 9.12 23.62
CA TYR A 86 -2.88 8.83 25.04
C TYR A 86 -1.81 9.68 25.73
N SER A 87 -0.60 9.74 25.18
CA SER A 87 0.50 10.53 25.74
C SER A 87 0.18 12.03 25.76
N MET A 88 -0.51 12.52 24.73
CA MET A 88 -0.92 13.92 24.61
C MET A 88 -1.97 14.31 25.67
N ILE A 89 -2.83 13.39 26.09
CA ILE A 89 -3.88 13.64 27.08
C ILE A 89 -3.37 13.42 28.52
N PHE A 90 -2.60 12.36 28.75
CA PHE A 90 -2.31 11.85 30.10
C PHE A 90 -0.86 12.02 30.57
N VAL A 91 0.09 12.27 29.66
CA VAL A 91 1.53 12.31 30.00
C VAL A 91 2.09 13.73 29.85
N ASP A 92 2.25 14.19 28.62
CA ASP A 92 2.73 15.53 28.30
C ASP A 92 2.21 15.92 26.91
N PHE A 93 1.34 16.92 26.89
CA PHE A 93 0.72 17.44 25.68
C PHE A 93 1.76 18.03 24.71
N TRP A 94 2.68 18.85 25.20
CA TRP A 94 3.61 19.62 24.37
C TRP A 94 4.71 18.73 23.81
N ALA A 95 5.26 17.83 24.62
CA ALA A 95 6.26 16.88 24.15
C ALA A 95 5.66 15.93 23.09
N SER A 96 4.45 15.42 23.32
CA SER A 96 3.75 14.54 22.37
C SER A 96 3.39 15.26 21.08
N LEU A 97 2.91 16.51 21.17
CA LEU A 97 2.61 17.34 20.02
C LEU A 97 3.86 17.62 19.18
N LEU A 98 4.98 17.96 19.82
CA LEU A 98 6.24 18.22 19.12
C LEU A 98 6.78 16.96 18.42
N ALA A 99 6.73 15.81 19.10
CA ALA A 99 7.12 14.53 18.50
C ALA A 99 6.25 14.19 17.28
N TRP A 100 4.94 14.39 17.38
CA TRP A 100 4.00 14.17 16.28
C TRP A 100 4.27 15.11 15.10
N LEU A 101 4.49 16.41 15.36
CA LEU A 101 4.86 17.38 14.33
C LEU A 101 6.18 17.03 13.65
N ALA A 102 7.19 16.60 14.41
CA ALA A 102 8.47 16.17 13.85
C ALA A 102 8.29 14.98 12.88
N VAL A 103 7.47 13.99 13.26
CA VAL A 103 7.13 12.86 12.38
C VAL A 103 6.40 13.31 11.12
N LEU A 104 5.48 14.28 11.21
CA LEU A 104 4.81 14.85 10.03
C LEU A 104 5.79 15.57 9.10
N VAL A 105 6.74 16.33 9.64
CA VAL A 105 7.78 17.02 8.85
C VAL A 105 8.64 16.00 8.10
N VAL A 106 9.10 14.94 8.78
CA VAL A 106 9.88 13.87 8.14
C VAL A 106 9.09 13.23 7.00
N GLN A 107 7.80 12.94 7.22
CA GLN A 107 6.94 12.37 6.18
C GLN A 107 6.77 13.31 4.98
N LEU A 108 6.60 14.61 5.23
CA LEU A 108 6.50 15.62 4.18
C LEU A 108 7.78 15.70 3.34
N VAL A 109 8.95 15.68 3.99
CA VAL A 109 10.26 15.69 3.30
C VAL A 109 10.43 14.43 2.45
N CYS A 110 10.12 13.26 2.98
CA CYS A 110 10.17 12.00 2.24
C CYS A 110 9.22 12.03 1.03
N ALA A 111 7.99 12.53 1.19
CA ALA A 111 7.04 12.68 0.10
C ALA A 111 7.55 13.66 -0.96
N ALA A 112 8.07 14.82 -0.56
CA ALA A 112 8.64 15.79 -1.48
C ALA A 112 9.84 15.23 -2.26
N TYR A 113 10.68 14.43 -1.61
CA TYR A 113 11.80 13.75 -2.27
C TYR A 113 11.33 12.69 -3.27
N ALA A 114 10.29 11.90 -2.94
CA ALA A 114 9.70 10.94 -3.87
C ALA A 114 9.11 11.63 -5.11
N PHE A 115 8.35 12.72 -4.93
CA PHE A 115 7.81 13.51 -6.04
C PHE A 115 8.90 14.12 -6.93
N ARG A 116 10.04 14.51 -6.34
CA ARG A 116 11.20 14.97 -7.11
C ARG A 116 11.76 13.87 -8.01
N LEU A 117 11.85 12.63 -7.49
CA LEU A 117 12.34 11.48 -8.25
C LEU A 117 11.37 11.11 -9.39
N ASP A 118 10.07 11.14 -9.12
CA ASP A 118 9.01 10.83 -10.08
C ASP A 118 8.73 11.97 -11.09
N ARG A 119 9.39 13.13 -10.94
CA ARG A 119 9.18 14.36 -11.73
C ARG A 119 7.72 14.84 -11.75
N GLU A 120 7.01 14.59 -10.66
CA GLU A 120 5.60 14.95 -10.51
C GLU A 120 5.41 16.36 -9.93
N LYS A 121 4.24 16.96 -10.19
CA LYS A 121 3.94 18.32 -9.72
C LYS A 121 3.72 18.34 -8.20
N TYR A 122 4.47 19.17 -7.48
CA TYR A 122 4.32 19.36 -6.03
C TYR A 122 2.92 19.78 -5.56
N ARG A 123 2.08 20.33 -6.45
CA ARG A 123 0.68 20.68 -6.13
C ARG A 123 -0.11 19.52 -5.51
N TYR A 124 0.23 18.28 -5.85
CA TYR A 124 -0.45 17.11 -5.32
C TYR A 124 -0.08 16.83 -3.85
N LEU A 125 1.02 17.41 -3.33
CA LEU A 125 1.32 17.37 -1.89
C LEU A 125 0.26 18.08 -1.06
N ALA A 126 -0.53 18.99 -1.64
CA ALA A 126 -1.68 19.59 -0.95
C ALA A 126 -2.74 18.55 -0.54
N MET A 127 -2.74 17.35 -1.15
CA MET A 127 -3.61 16.23 -0.76
C MET A 127 -3.08 15.43 0.44
N LEU A 128 -1.87 15.73 0.95
CA LEU A 128 -1.29 15.00 2.08
C LEU A 128 -2.15 15.03 3.36
N PRO A 129 -2.79 16.15 3.75
CA PRO A 129 -3.70 16.14 4.91
C PRO A 129 -4.88 15.19 4.70
N LEU A 130 -5.48 15.17 3.51
CA LEU A 130 -6.55 14.23 3.16
C LEU A 130 -6.04 12.79 3.17
N GLN A 131 -4.81 12.56 2.71
CA GLN A 131 -4.17 11.26 2.76
C GLN A 131 -3.98 10.79 4.21
N GLN A 132 -3.54 11.67 5.11
CA GLN A 132 -3.28 11.33 6.52
C GLN A 132 -4.56 11.10 7.32
N LEU A 133 -5.59 11.90 7.09
CA LEU A 133 -6.81 11.86 7.90
C LEU A 133 -7.85 10.89 7.36
N ALA A 134 -8.02 10.79 6.04
CA ALA A 134 -9.06 9.95 5.45
C ALA A 134 -8.48 8.65 4.87
N TYR A 135 -7.52 8.76 3.95
CA TYR A 135 -7.01 7.59 3.22
C TYR A 135 -6.29 6.59 4.14
N ARG A 136 -5.49 7.10 5.08
CA ARG A 136 -4.75 6.26 6.04
C ARG A 136 -5.68 5.44 6.92
N GLN A 137 -6.74 6.06 7.44
CA GLN A 137 -7.73 5.39 8.29
C GLN A 137 -8.49 4.32 7.51
N MET A 138 -8.88 4.62 6.27
CA MET A 138 -9.45 3.62 5.37
C MET A 138 -8.48 2.44 5.17
N MET A 139 -7.20 2.69 4.92
CA MET A 139 -6.20 1.65 4.73
C MET A 139 -5.98 0.78 5.97
N TYR A 140 -6.02 1.36 7.19
CA TYR A 140 -5.96 0.59 8.43
C TYR A 140 -7.10 -0.42 8.52
N LEU A 141 -8.33 0.04 8.31
CA LEU A 141 -9.50 -0.81 8.38
C LEU A 141 -9.48 -1.89 7.29
N VAL A 142 -9.11 -1.54 6.05
CA VAL A 142 -8.94 -2.49 4.95
C VAL A 142 -7.92 -3.56 5.28
N LEU A 143 -6.78 -3.18 5.85
CA LEU A 143 -5.70 -4.11 6.13
C LEU A 143 -6.04 -5.03 7.31
N ILE A 144 -6.63 -4.49 8.38
CA ILE A 144 -7.12 -5.28 9.51
C ILE A 144 -8.16 -6.31 9.02
N HIS A 145 -9.15 -5.85 8.24
CA HIS A 145 -10.15 -6.74 7.65
C HIS A 145 -9.51 -7.82 6.76
N SER A 146 -8.56 -7.44 5.89
CA SER A 146 -7.85 -8.39 5.02
C SER A 146 -7.07 -9.44 5.82
N SER A 147 -6.36 -9.00 6.87
CA SER A 147 -5.62 -9.88 7.77
C SER A 147 -6.52 -10.87 8.49
N VAL A 148 -7.66 -10.41 9.03
CA VAL A 148 -8.65 -11.29 9.68
C VAL A 148 -9.21 -12.30 8.69
N THR A 149 -9.58 -11.87 7.47
CA THR A 149 -10.07 -12.79 6.43
C THR A 149 -9.01 -13.83 6.03
N ALA A 150 -7.75 -13.40 5.89
CA ALA A 150 -6.65 -14.29 5.54
C ALA A 150 -6.37 -15.33 6.64
N LEU A 151 -6.43 -14.93 7.91
CA LEU A 151 -6.23 -15.82 9.07
C LEU A 151 -7.39 -16.80 9.25
N THR A 152 -8.63 -16.37 9.02
CA THR A 152 -9.83 -17.22 9.12
C THR A 152 -10.04 -18.13 7.89
N GLY A 153 -9.19 -18.02 6.87
CA GLY A 153 -9.27 -18.85 5.66
C GLY A 153 -10.43 -18.49 4.72
N GLY A 154 -11.04 -17.31 4.89
CA GLY A 154 -12.14 -16.85 4.07
C GLY A 154 -11.73 -16.68 2.61
N ARG A 155 -12.42 -17.35 1.68
CA ARG A 155 -12.13 -17.20 0.24
C ARG A 155 -12.79 -15.93 -0.29
N LEU A 156 -11.97 -14.97 -0.73
CA LEU A 156 -12.48 -13.77 -1.38
C LEU A 156 -13.13 -14.11 -2.73
N ARG A 157 -14.44 -13.89 -2.86
CA ARG A 157 -15.14 -13.95 -4.16
C ARG A 157 -14.66 -12.78 -5.02
N TRP A 158 -14.31 -13.06 -6.28
CA TRP A 158 -13.81 -12.04 -7.20
C TRP A 158 -14.87 -10.97 -7.47
N GLN A 159 -14.67 -9.76 -6.95
CA GLN A 159 -15.59 -8.63 -7.12
C GLN A 159 -15.39 -7.98 -8.50
N LYS A 160 -16.41 -7.98 -9.38
CA LYS A 160 -16.34 -7.28 -10.67
C LYS A 160 -16.35 -5.76 -10.43
N LEU A 161 -15.40 -5.04 -11.04
CA LEU A 161 -15.39 -3.58 -11.03
C LEU A 161 -16.46 -3.08 -12.01
N LYS A 162 -17.36 -2.21 -11.55
CA LYS A 162 -18.30 -1.53 -12.45
C LYS A 162 -17.52 -0.42 -13.17
N ARG A 163 -17.28 -0.62 -14.47
CA ARG A 163 -16.57 0.33 -15.34
C ARG A 163 -17.51 1.47 -15.72
N THR A 164 -17.07 2.71 -15.59
CA THR A 164 -17.88 3.90 -15.91
C THR A 164 -17.71 4.36 -17.34
N GLY A 165 -16.71 3.85 -18.08
CA GLY A 165 -16.49 4.19 -19.48
C GLY A 165 -15.96 5.62 -19.70
N GLU A 166 -15.47 6.27 -18.64
CA GLU A 166 -14.94 7.65 -18.69
C GLU A 166 -13.59 7.75 -19.41
N VAL A 167 -12.92 6.62 -19.67
CA VAL A 167 -11.70 6.60 -20.48
C VAL A 167 -12.11 6.57 -21.95
N GLY A 168 -12.15 7.75 -22.57
CA GLY A 168 -12.22 7.86 -24.03
C GLY A 168 -11.07 7.10 -24.67
N THR A 169 -11.36 6.37 -25.75
CA THR A 169 -10.31 5.77 -26.59
C THR A 169 -9.35 6.90 -26.98
N PRO A 170 -8.03 6.75 -26.79
CA PRO A 170 -7.10 7.78 -27.27
C PRO A 170 -7.40 7.98 -28.75
N ALA A 171 -7.75 9.21 -29.14
CA ALA A 171 -7.91 9.56 -30.54
C ALA A 171 -6.63 9.10 -31.25
N GLY A 172 -6.79 8.19 -32.22
CA GLY A 172 -5.67 7.56 -32.89
C GLY A 172 -4.70 8.63 -33.34
N VAL A 173 -3.47 8.56 -32.83
CA VAL A 173 -2.37 9.36 -33.38
C VAL A 173 -2.12 8.76 -34.76
N SER A 174 -2.63 9.44 -35.78
CA SER A 174 -2.24 9.24 -37.18
C SER A 174 -0.88 9.86 -37.40
#